data_AF-A0AB39RJK9-F1
#
_entry.id   AF-A0AB39RJK9-F1
#
_cell.length_a   1.000
_cell.length_b   1.000
_cell.length_c   1.000
_cell.angle_alpha   90.00
_cell.angle_beta   90.00
_cell.angle_gamma   90.00
#
_symmetry.space_group_name_H-M   'P 1'
#
loop_
_entity.id
_entity.type
_entity.pdbx_description
1 polymer ?
#
loop_
_entity_poly.entity_id
_entity_poly.type
_entity_poly.pdbx_seq_one_letter_code
_entity_poly.pdbx_strand_id
1 'polypeptide(L)' 'MRKRALTALADPNGDGHADLAVGADGENDADGALWTLRGVSSGITPANAVTFGPSSAGVSTSGRPQFGFALLH' A
#
# COMPACT_ATOMS: atom_id res chain seq x y z
N MET A 1 -13.78 -7.56 12.91
CA MET A 1 -12.42 -7.00 12.84
C MET A 1 -12.49 -5.52 12.51
N ARG A 2 -11.49 -4.72 12.90
CA ARG A 2 -11.41 -3.30 12.52
C ARG A 2 -10.54 -3.17 11.28
N LYS A 3 -11.06 -2.58 10.20
CA LYS A 3 -10.26 -2.15 9.05
C LYS A 3 -9.52 -0.86 9.41
N ARG A 4 -8.22 -0.77 9.13
CA ARG A 4 -7.44 0.46 9.24
C ARG A 4 -6.83 0.76 7.88
N ALA A 5 -6.56 2.04 7.63
CA ALA A 5 -5.83 2.49 6.47
C ALA A 5 -4.75 3.47 6.93
N LEU A 6 -3.57 3.38 6.32
CA LEU A 6 -2.40 4.20 6.65
C LEU A 6 -1.76 4.72 5.38
N THR A 7 -1.13 5.87 5.48
CA THR A 7 -0.55 6.55 4.33
C THR A 7 0.85 7.07 4.62
N ALA A 8 1.76 6.89 3.66
CA ALA A 8 3.10 7.47 3.66
C ALA A 8 3.37 8.19 2.34
N LEU A 9 4.21 9.23 2.39
CA LEU A 9 4.65 9.99 1.22
C LEU A 9 6.18 9.92 1.11
N ALA A 10 6.70 9.56 -0.05
CA ALA A 10 8.13 9.50 -0.34
C ALA A 10 8.38 9.68 -1.85
N ASP A 11 9.57 10.10 -2.26
CA ASP A 11 9.98 10.17 -3.67
C ASP A 11 11.03 9.07 -3.95
N PRO A 12 10.60 7.82 -4.22
CA PRO A 12 11.51 6.69 -4.38
C PRO A 12 12.22 6.66 -5.73
N ASN A 13 11.67 7.33 -6.75
CA ASN A 13 12.22 7.36 -8.12
C ASN A 13 13.03 8.64 -8.41
N GLY A 14 13.02 9.62 -7.52
CA GLY A 14 13.82 10.84 -7.59
C GLY A 14 13.32 11.84 -8.62
N ASP A 15 12.02 11.83 -8.94
CA ASP A 15 11.45 12.71 -9.96
C ASP A 15 11.01 14.09 -9.42
N GLY A 16 11.15 14.31 -8.12
CA GLY A 16 10.80 15.56 -7.44
C GLY A 16 9.34 15.62 -6.99
N HIS A 17 8.58 14.53 -7.15
CA HIS A 17 7.19 14.41 -6.69
C HIS A 17 7.04 13.25 -5.72
N ALA A 18 6.43 13.50 -4.56
CA ALA A 18 6.19 12.43 -3.59
C ALA A 18 5.07 11.49 -4.06
N ASP A 19 5.37 10.20 -4.10
CA ASP A 19 4.45 9.10 -4.29
C ASP A 19 3.69 8.78 -2.99
N LEU A 20 2.44 8.37 -3.12
CA LEU A 20 1.58 7.95 -2.01
C LEU A 20 1.58 6.41 -1.89
N ALA A 21 1.98 5.90 -0.72
CA ALA A 21 1.75 4.52 -0.33
C ALA A 21 0.55 4.43 0.61
N VAL A 22 -0.35 3.46 0.40
CA VAL A 22 -1.54 3.23 1.25
C VAL A 22 -1.57 1.77 1.69
N GLY A 23 -1.53 1.49 2.98
CA GLY A 23 -1.71 0.14 3.54
C GLY A 23 -3.10 -0.04 4.14
N ALA A 24 -3.77 -1.16 3.90
CA ALA A 24 -5.02 -1.54 4.55
C ALA A 24 -4.96 -2.98 5.07
N ASP A 25 -4.53 -3.15 6.32
CA ASP A 25 -4.24 -4.45 6.95
C ASP A 25 -5.49 -5.30 7.22
N GLY A 26 -6.66 -4.67 7.33
CA GLY A 26 -7.95 -5.36 7.52
C GLY A 26 -8.68 -5.71 6.22
N GLU A 27 -8.07 -5.51 5.06
CA GLU A 27 -8.67 -5.84 3.76
C GLU A 27 -8.71 -7.36 3.53
N ASN A 28 -9.71 -7.84 2.77
CA ASN A 28 -9.88 -9.25 2.41
C ASN A 28 -9.73 -10.23 3.60
N ASP A 29 -10.65 -10.17 4.57
CA ASP A 29 -10.59 -10.98 5.80
C ASP A 29 -9.28 -10.86 6.61
N ALA A 30 -8.63 -9.69 6.53
CA ALA A 30 -7.34 -9.36 7.14
C ALA A 30 -6.13 -10.08 6.52
N ASP A 31 -6.25 -10.49 5.27
CA ASP A 31 -5.09 -10.71 4.41
C ASP A 31 -4.31 -9.41 4.21
N GLY A 32 -5.02 -8.29 4.10
CA GLY A 32 -4.47 -6.98 3.91
C GLY A 32 -4.00 -6.68 2.48
N ALA A 33 -3.70 -5.41 2.23
CA ALA A 33 -3.23 -4.93 0.93
C ALA A 33 -2.39 -3.66 1.07
N LEU A 34 -1.57 -3.39 0.05
CA LEU A 34 -0.78 -2.17 -0.10
C LEU A 34 -0.96 -1.62 -1.53
N TRP A 35 -1.15 -0.32 -1.65
CA TRP A 35 -1.18 0.39 -2.92
C TRP A 35 -0.06 1.42 -2.98
N THR A 36 0.47 1.66 -4.18
CA THR A 36 1.30 2.82 -4.48
C THR A 36 0.68 3.62 -5.62
N LEU A 37 0.64 4.94 -5.46
CA LEU A 37 0.15 5.88 -6.46
C LEU A 37 1.23 6.93 -6.71
N ARG A 38 1.50 7.22 -7.98
CA ARG A 38 2.59 8.11 -8.37
C ARG A 38 2.25 9.58 -8.12
N GLY A 39 3.21 10.33 -7.62
CA GLY A 39 3.22 11.79 -7.60
C GLY A 39 3.59 12.34 -8.97
N VAL A 40 2.84 13.33 -9.44
CA VAL A 40 3.14 14.11 -10.64
C VAL A 40 2.99 15.59 -10.34
N SER A 41 3.34 16.46 -11.28
CA SER A 41 3.24 17.91 -11.11
C SER A 41 1.84 18.42 -10.76
N SER A 42 0.78 17.69 -11.13
CA SER A 42 -0.61 18.01 -10.79
C SER A 42 -1.13 17.34 -9.51
N GLY A 43 -0.29 16.59 -8.78
CA GLY A 43 -0.65 15.87 -7.56
C GLY A 43 -0.53 14.34 -7.71
N ILE A 44 -1.36 13.60 -6.98
CA ILE A 44 -1.37 12.12 -7.07
C ILE A 44 -2.19 11.67 -8.28
N THR A 45 -1.66 10.71 -9.05
CA THR A 45 -2.38 10.09 -10.16
C THR A 45 -2.66 8.60 -9.91
N PRO A 46 -3.86 8.09 -10.25
CA PRO A 46 -4.12 6.65 -10.25
C PRO A 46 -3.50 5.93 -11.46
N ALA A 47 -2.95 6.68 -12.44
CA ALA A 47 -2.31 6.09 -13.60
C ALA A 47 -1.11 5.24 -13.18
N ASN A 48 -1.10 3.97 -13.57
CA ASN A 48 -0.10 2.98 -13.19
C ASN A 48 -0.01 2.72 -11.67
N ALA A 49 -1.10 2.93 -10.93
CA ALA A 49 -1.15 2.50 -9.54
C ALA A 49 -0.85 1.00 -9.43
N VAL A 50 0.00 0.63 -8.47
CA VAL A 50 0.38 -0.76 -8.24
C VAL A 50 -0.31 -1.25 -6.96
N THR A 51 -0.82 -2.48 -7.00
CA THR A 51 -1.43 -3.14 -5.85
C THR A 51 -0.62 -4.37 -5.48
N PHE A 52 -0.35 -4.52 -4.20
CA PHE A 52 0.32 -5.68 -3.62
C PHE A 52 -0.61 -6.32 -2.59
N GLY A 53 -0.85 -7.62 -2.77
CA GLY A 53 -1.44 -8.48 -1.75
C GLY A 53 -0.39 -9.45 -1.18
N PRO A 54 -0.68 -10.12 -0.07
CA PRO A 54 0.26 -11.07 0.55
C PRO A 54 0.78 -12.11 -0.44
N SER A 55 -0.09 -12.69 -1.28
CA SER A 55 0.34 -13.69 -2.27
C SER A 55 1.30 -13.14 -3.33
N SER A 56 1.16 -11.88 -3.74
CA SER A 56 2.10 -11.23 -4.67
C SER A 56 3.49 -11.03 -4.08
N ALA A 57 3.59 -11.01 -2.75
CA ALA A 57 4.83 -10.94 -1.99
C ALA A 57 5.32 -12.33 -1.49
N GLY A 58 4.66 -13.42 -1.92
CA GLY A 58 4.98 -14.78 -1.47
C GLY A 58 4.56 -15.08 -0.03
N VAL A 59 3.72 -14.23 0.58
CA VAL A 59 3.19 -14.42 1.93
C VAL A 59 1.90 -15.24 1.88
N SER A 60 1.80 -16.26 2.75
CA SER A 60 0.59 -17.07 2.87
C SER A 60 -0.57 -16.26 3.46
N THR A 61 -1.78 -16.48 2.94
CA THR A 61 -3.04 -15.94 3.49
C THR A 61 -3.60 -16.81 4.63
N SER A 62 -3.04 -18.01 4.84
CA SER A 62 -3.42 -18.88 5.95
C SER A 62 -2.93 -18.29 7.29
N GLY A 63 -3.70 -17.38 7.87
CA GLY A 63 -3.35 -16.78 9.16
C GLY A 63 -3.64 -15.29 9.29
N ARG A 64 -4.28 -14.67 8.29
CA ARG A 64 -4.57 -13.22 8.29
C ARG A 64 -3.28 -12.40 8.41
N PRO A 65 -2.41 -12.43 7.38
CA PRO A 65 -1.08 -11.80 7.43
C PRO A 65 -1.08 -10.28 7.65
N GLN A 66 -2.24 -9.61 7.58
CA GLN A 66 -2.35 -8.17 7.81
C GLN A 66 -1.38 -7.37 6.93
N PHE A 67 -1.26 -7.76 5.66
CA PHE A 67 -0.33 -7.16 4.73
C PHE A 67 -0.58 -5.65 4.60
N GLY A 68 0.50 -4.86 4.57
CA GLY A 68 0.41 -3.40 4.62
C GLY A 68 0.37 -2.80 6.04
N PHE A 69 0.33 -3.62 7.10
CA PHE A 69 0.43 -3.14 8.49
C PHE A 69 1.79 -2.46 8.78
N ALA A 70 2.87 -2.88 8.11
CA ALA A 70 4.22 -2.37 8.35
C ALA A 70 4.42 -0.88 7.99
N LEU A 71 3.45 -0.22 7.33
CA LEU A 71 3.45 1.25 7.22
C LEU A 71 3.30 1.97 8.58
N LEU A 72 3.17 1.22 9.69
CA LEU A 72 2.99 1.73 11.06
C LEU A 72 4.27 2.13 11.81
N HIS A 73 5.47 1.80 11.33
CA HIS A 73 6.73 2.04 12.05
C HIS A 73 7.78 2.77 11.22
#